data_AF-A0A143XUE5-F1
#
_entry.id   AF-A0A143XUE5-F1
#
_cell.length_a   1.000
_cell.length_b   1.000
_cell.length_c   1.000
_cell.angle_alpha   90.00
_cell.angle_beta   90.00
_cell.angle_gamma   90.00
#
_symmetry.space_group_name_H-M   'P 1'
#
loop_
_entity.id
_entity.type
_entity.pdbx_description
1 polymer ?
#
loop_
_entity_poly.entity_id
_entity_poly.type
_entity_poly.pdbx_seq_one_letter_code
_entity_poly.pdbx_strand_id
1 'polypeptide(L)'
;MIIIFLLLCCVLLSIQVVQDVRLRNHVRELFVEKLVFSAKSISVNLEVTLQRDEETMCAGLGAAKRYIDMMVQQMYMPEHVFRYNILWKQYDFAYEVLADGYMSTSYVQMNLTEMLDRLIDTGEITAEDFEYLNQTKLAMDEFRQSLTKEDGSLRKEAIHTDYFSECFRCLKKRIYR
;
A
#
# COMPACT_ATOMS: atom_id res chain seq x y z
N MET A 1 -29.09 2.99 -44.33
CA MET A 1 -29.54 2.77 -42.94
C MET A 1 -28.63 1.83 -42.14
N ILE A 2 -28.34 0.61 -42.61
CA ILE A 2 -27.53 -0.37 -41.85
C ILE A 2 -26.12 0.16 -41.50
N ILE A 3 -25.43 0.81 -42.44
CA ILE A 3 -24.10 1.38 -42.21
C ILE A 3 -24.11 2.49 -41.14
N ILE A 4 -25.14 3.35 -41.16
CA ILE A 4 -25.30 4.44 -40.18
C ILE A 4 -25.57 3.86 -38.79
N PHE A 5 -26.41 2.81 -38.69
CA PHE A 5 -26.70 2.13 -37.44
C PHE A 5 -25.44 1.45 -36.84
N LEU A 6 -24.65 0.75 -37.67
CA LEU A 6 -23.39 0.13 -37.23
C LEU A 6 -22.38 1.17 -36.74
N LEU A 7 -22.24 2.30 -37.44
CA LEU A 7 -21.39 3.41 -36.99
C LEU A 7 -21.81 3.95 -35.63
N LEU A 8 -23.13 4.11 -35.42
CA LEU A 8 -23.68 4.58 -34.15
C LEU A 8 -23.40 3.59 -33.01
N CYS A 9 -23.56 2.29 -33.26
CA CYS A 9 -23.19 1.24 -32.30
C CYS A 9 -21.70 1.25 -31.98
N CYS A 10 -20.81 1.38 -32.98
CA CYS A 10 -19.37 1.47 -32.76
C CYS A 10 -18.97 2.68 -31.92
N VAL A 11 -19.59 3.85 -32.15
CA VAL A 11 -19.35 5.06 -31.37
C VAL A 11 -19.81 4.87 -29.92
N LEU A 12 -21.01 4.34 -29.70
CA LEU A 12 -21.54 4.09 -28.34
C LEU A 12 -20.68 3.08 -27.57
N LEU A 13 -20.27 1.99 -28.21
CA LEU A 13 -19.36 1.01 -27.61
C LEU A 13 -18.00 1.63 -27.29
N SER A 14 -17.46 2.48 -28.16
CA SER A 14 -16.19 3.17 -27.92
C SER A 14 -16.29 4.13 -26.73
N ILE A 15 -17.39 4.88 -26.60
CA ILE A 15 -17.65 5.78 -25.45
C ILE A 15 -17.68 4.97 -24.15
N GLN A 16 -18.41 3.86 -24.14
CA GLN A 16 -18.52 2.99 -22.97
C GLN A 16 -17.15 2.42 -22.55
N VAL A 17 -16.37 1.93 -23.51
CA VAL A 17 -14.99 1.44 -23.25
C VAL A 17 -14.11 2.54 -22.66
N VAL A 18 -14.19 3.77 -23.18
CA VAL A 18 -13.40 4.90 -22.65
C VAL A 18 -13.83 5.25 -21.22
N GLN A 19 -15.13 5.27 -20.94
CA GLN A 19 -15.65 5.51 -19.59
C GLN A 19 -15.18 4.45 -18.60
N ASP A 20 -15.24 3.17 -18.98
CA ASP A 20 -14.77 2.05 -18.16
C ASP A 20 -13.27 2.13 -17.87
N VAL A 21 -12.46 2.54 -18.85
CA VAL A 21 -11.01 2.74 -18.66
C VAL A 21 -10.72 3.90 -17.70
N ARG A 22 -11.42 5.03 -17.84
CA ARG A 22 -11.26 6.18 -16.93
C ARG A 22 -11.65 5.82 -15.51
N LEU A 23 -12.78 5.14 -15.33
CA LEU A 23 -13.23 4.68 -14.02
C LEU A 23 -12.18 3.75 -13.40
N ARG A 24 -11.68 2.77 -14.16
CA ARG A 24 -10.61 1.87 -13.69
C ARG A 24 -9.37 2.63 -13.22
N ASN A 25 -8.86 3.56 -14.03
CA ASN A 25 -7.67 4.31 -13.67
C ASN A 25 -7.91 5.15 -12.41
N HIS A 26 -9.07 5.78 -12.30
CA HIS A 26 -9.41 6.54 -11.10
C HIS A 26 -9.45 5.68 -9.83
N VAL A 27 -10.06 4.49 -9.88
CA VAL A 27 -10.07 3.60 -8.71
C VAL A 27 -8.65 3.11 -8.38
N ARG A 28 -7.78 2.88 -9.39
CA ARG A 28 -6.37 2.55 -9.16
C ARG A 28 -5.62 3.68 -8.48
N GLU A 29 -5.78 4.92 -8.96
CA GLU A 29 -5.18 6.11 -8.36
C GLU A 29 -5.57 6.19 -6.88
N LEU A 30 -6.87 6.12 -6.57
CA LEU A 30 -7.36 6.14 -5.19
C LEU A 30 -6.79 5.01 -4.33
N PHE A 31 -6.62 3.82 -4.89
CA PHE A 31 -6.02 2.70 -4.17
C PHE A 31 -4.55 2.97 -3.84
N VAL A 32 -3.76 3.40 -4.84
CA VAL A 32 -2.34 3.72 -4.67
C VAL A 32 -2.15 4.90 -3.72
N GLU A 33 -2.98 5.94 -3.82
CA GLU A 33 -2.96 7.09 -2.91
C GLU A 33 -3.15 6.68 -1.45
N LYS A 34 -4.10 5.78 -1.16
CA LYS A 34 -4.33 5.27 0.20
C LYS A 34 -3.12 4.51 0.75
N LEU A 35 -2.46 3.71 -0.09
CA LEU A 35 -1.25 2.99 0.32
C LEU A 35 -0.07 3.95 0.55
N VAL A 36 0.12 4.91 -0.35
CA VAL A 36 1.14 5.97 -0.21
C VAL A 36 0.93 6.76 1.07
N PHE A 37 -0.31 7.14 1.36
CA PHE A 37 -0.67 7.83 2.60
C PHE A 37 -0.36 6.97 3.82
N SER A 38 -0.75 5.69 3.81
CA SER A 38 -0.51 4.78 4.93
C SER A 38 1.00 4.58 5.16
N ALA A 39 1.77 4.31 4.10
CA ALA A 39 3.23 4.18 4.18
C ALA A 39 3.90 5.45 4.73
N LYS A 40 3.47 6.64 4.26
CA LYS A 40 3.96 7.93 4.80
C LYS A 40 3.67 8.03 6.30
N SER A 41 2.44 7.76 6.71
CA SER A 41 2.03 7.87 8.10
C SER A 41 2.75 6.87 9.00
N ILE A 42 2.96 5.64 8.55
CA ILE A 42 3.78 4.65 9.27
C ILE A 42 5.20 5.20 9.46
N SER A 43 5.85 5.62 8.37
CA SER A 43 7.23 6.14 8.41
C SER A 43 7.39 7.31 9.39
N VAL A 44 6.53 8.32 9.30
CA VAL A 44 6.59 9.51 10.18
C VAL A 44 6.41 9.15 11.66
N ASN A 45 5.49 8.23 11.98
CA ASN A 45 5.27 7.83 13.37
C ASN A 45 6.38 6.91 13.90
N LEU A 46 6.98 6.09 13.03
CA LEU A 46 8.19 5.35 13.37
C LEU A 46 9.38 6.28 13.58
N GLU A 47 9.50 7.36 12.81
CA GLU A 47 10.53 8.39 13.04
C GLU A 47 10.42 9.01 14.43
N VAL A 48 9.20 9.34 14.89
CA VAL A 48 8.95 9.79 16.28
C VAL A 48 9.37 8.70 17.28
N THR A 49 8.95 7.45 17.05
CA THR A 49 9.30 6.32 17.93
C THR A 49 10.82 6.13 18.05
N LEU A 50 11.54 6.30 16.94
CA LEU A 50 13.00 6.13 16.85
C LEU A 50 13.79 7.25 17.52
N GLN A 51 13.16 8.37 17.90
CA GLN A 51 13.81 9.41 18.71
C GLN A 51 14.04 8.96 20.16
N ARG A 52 13.43 7.85 20.58
CA ARG A 52 13.58 7.23 21.93
C ARG A 52 13.22 8.17 23.07
N ASP A 53 12.32 9.09 22.80
CA ASP A 53 11.74 9.96 23.80
C ASP A 53 10.63 9.20 24.55
N GLU A 54 10.77 9.05 25.87
CA GLU A 54 9.86 8.22 26.68
C GLU A 54 8.40 8.71 26.63
N GLU A 55 8.17 10.02 26.50
CA GLU A 55 6.82 10.60 26.48
C GLU A 55 6.09 10.28 25.17
N THR A 56 6.83 10.21 24.06
CA THR A 56 6.24 10.13 22.70
C THR A 56 6.43 8.77 22.02
N MET A 57 7.31 7.91 22.51
CA MET A 57 7.62 6.62 21.90
C MET A 57 6.40 5.69 21.79
N CYS A 58 5.64 5.51 22.87
CA CYS A 58 4.44 4.66 22.87
C CYS A 58 3.37 5.22 21.92
N ALA A 59 3.18 6.55 21.91
CA ALA A 59 2.24 7.20 21.01
C ALA A 59 2.64 7.04 19.54
N GLY A 60 3.93 7.20 19.22
CA GLY A 60 4.49 6.96 17.89
C GLY A 60 4.28 5.53 17.43
N LEU A 61 4.63 4.54 18.27
CA LEU A 61 4.49 3.13 17.93
C LEU A 61 3.01 2.74 17.76
N GLY A 62 2.13 3.21 18.65
CA GLY A 62 0.69 3.00 18.56
C GLY A 62 0.07 3.63 17.30
N ALA A 63 0.52 4.83 16.91
CA ALA A 63 0.09 5.46 15.68
C ALA A 63 0.59 4.70 14.44
N ALA A 64 1.86 4.29 14.41
CA ALA A 64 2.41 3.46 13.34
C ALA A 64 1.62 2.15 13.19
N LYS A 65 1.32 1.49 14.32
CA LYS A 65 0.49 0.28 14.39
C LYS A 65 -0.89 0.51 13.77
N ARG A 66 -1.56 1.62 14.12
CA ARG A 66 -2.87 1.97 13.55
C ARG A 66 -2.82 2.13 12.02
N TYR A 67 -1.78 2.75 11.48
CA TYR A 67 -1.66 2.94 10.04
C TYR A 67 -1.26 1.67 9.29
N ILE A 68 -0.47 0.77 9.88
CA ILE A 68 -0.24 -0.55 9.28
C ILE A 68 -1.51 -1.40 9.31
N ASP A 69 -2.33 -1.34 10.37
CA ASP A 69 -3.63 -2.00 10.40
C ASP A 69 -4.49 -1.53 9.22
N MET A 70 -4.53 -0.22 8.98
CA MET A 70 -5.26 0.36 7.85
C MET A 70 -4.70 -0.13 6.51
N MET A 71 -3.38 -0.19 6.36
CA MET A 71 -2.73 -0.68 5.14
C MET A 71 -3.06 -2.17 4.89
N VAL A 72 -3.00 -3.01 5.92
CA VAL A 72 -3.39 -4.43 5.85
C VAL A 72 -4.84 -4.58 5.42
N GLN A 73 -5.77 -3.79 5.99
CA GLN A 73 -7.18 -3.81 5.61
C GLN A 73 -7.41 -3.34 4.16
N GLN A 74 -6.63 -2.36 3.68
CA GLN A 74 -6.68 -1.93 2.28
C GLN A 74 -6.19 -3.02 1.32
N MET A 75 -5.22 -3.82 1.75
CA MET A 75 -4.65 -4.95 0.99
C MET A 75 -5.54 -6.19 1.06
N TYR A 76 -6.31 -6.35 2.15
CA TYR A 76 -7.27 -7.43 2.32
C TYR A 76 -8.51 -7.19 1.43
N MET A 77 -8.49 -7.77 0.23
CA MET A 77 -9.65 -7.81 -0.66
C MET A 77 -10.17 -9.25 -0.75
N PRO A 78 -11.39 -9.55 -0.25
CA PRO A 78 -11.91 -10.91 -0.32
C PRO A 78 -12.20 -11.33 -1.78
N GLU A 79 -12.04 -12.62 -2.08
CA GLU A 79 -12.08 -13.22 -3.42
C GLU A 79 -13.35 -12.89 -4.24
N HIS A 80 -14.48 -12.58 -3.59
CA HIS A 80 -15.70 -12.19 -4.28
C HIS A 80 -15.66 -10.75 -4.84
N VAL A 81 -14.85 -9.86 -4.24
CA VAL A 81 -14.52 -8.53 -4.79
C VAL A 81 -13.66 -8.68 -6.05
N PHE A 82 -12.91 -9.79 -6.16
CA PHE A 82 -12.08 -10.16 -7.30
C PHE A 82 -12.87 -10.50 -8.57
N ARG A 83 -14.13 -10.96 -8.43
CA ARG A 83 -15.02 -11.19 -9.60
C ARG A 83 -15.33 -9.91 -10.35
N TYR A 84 -15.07 -8.75 -9.75
CA TYR A 84 -14.90 -7.49 -10.45
C TYR A 84 -13.42 -7.24 -10.72
N ASN A 85 -12.97 -7.64 -11.92
CA ASN A 85 -11.73 -7.24 -12.63
C ASN A 85 -11.53 -5.71 -12.79
N ILE A 86 -12.13 -4.89 -11.91
CA ILE A 86 -12.25 -3.45 -12.06
C ILE A 86 -10.90 -2.77 -11.86
N LEU A 87 -10.03 -3.28 -10.98
CA LEU A 87 -8.73 -2.67 -10.74
C LEU A 87 -7.64 -3.25 -11.64
N TRP A 88 -7.32 -4.54 -11.62
CA TRP A 88 -6.14 -5.07 -12.33
C TRP A 88 -6.46 -6.37 -13.07
N LYS A 89 -6.03 -6.48 -14.33
CA LYS A 89 -6.39 -7.59 -15.24
C LYS A 89 -5.41 -8.78 -15.22
N GLN A 90 -4.34 -8.70 -14.43
CA GLN A 90 -3.24 -9.67 -14.50
C GLN A 90 -3.17 -10.49 -13.21
N TYR A 91 -3.04 -11.80 -13.36
CA TYR A 91 -2.90 -12.76 -12.28
C TYR A 91 -1.64 -12.47 -11.42
N ASP A 92 -0.53 -12.12 -12.08
CA ASP A 92 0.75 -11.85 -11.40
C ASP A 92 0.66 -10.69 -10.41
N PHE A 93 -0.15 -9.68 -10.71
CA PHE A 93 -0.45 -8.59 -9.78
C PHE A 93 -1.13 -9.10 -8.52
N ALA A 94 -2.14 -9.95 -8.68
CA ALA A 94 -2.91 -10.44 -7.57
C ALA A 94 -2.06 -11.30 -6.64
N TYR A 95 -1.17 -12.11 -7.21
CA TYR A 95 -0.23 -12.89 -6.42
C TYR A 95 0.76 -12.00 -5.66
N GLU A 96 1.46 -11.08 -6.36
CA GLU A 96 2.51 -10.25 -5.73
C GLU A 96 1.97 -9.22 -4.74
N VAL A 97 0.84 -8.59 -5.03
CA VAL A 97 0.28 -7.54 -4.18
C VAL A 97 -0.62 -8.13 -3.11
N LEU A 98 -1.51 -9.05 -3.44
CA LEU A 98 -2.55 -9.48 -2.50
C LEU A 98 -2.15 -10.69 -1.68
N ALA A 99 -1.40 -11.65 -2.23
CA ALA A 99 -0.86 -12.72 -1.40
C ALA A 99 0.40 -12.24 -0.68
N ASP A 100 1.42 -11.88 -1.45
CA ASP A 100 2.73 -11.55 -0.87
C ASP A 100 2.73 -10.19 -0.17
N GLY A 101 2.06 -9.18 -0.72
CA GLY A 101 1.95 -7.87 -0.09
C GLY A 101 1.08 -7.87 1.17
N TYR A 102 -0.03 -8.62 1.20
CA TYR A 102 -0.81 -8.82 2.43
C TYR A 102 0.01 -9.55 3.50
N MET A 103 0.72 -10.62 3.14
CA MET A 103 1.58 -11.35 4.07
C MET A 103 2.71 -10.45 4.63
N SER A 104 3.35 -9.66 3.77
CA SER A 104 4.43 -8.75 4.17
C SER A 104 3.93 -7.64 5.11
N THR A 105 2.78 -7.03 4.79
CA THR A 105 2.20 -5.99 5.64
C THR A 105 1.63 -6.55 6.95
N SER A 106 1.06 -7.75 6.92
CA SER A 106 0.60 -8.47 8.12
C SER A 106 1.77 -8.87 9.02
N TYR A 107 2.91 -9.27 8.45
CA TYR A 107 4.12 -9.53 9.21
C TYR A 107 4.59 -8.29 9.96
N VAL A 108 4.60 -7.12 9.32
CA VAL A 108 4.90 -5.85 10.01
C VAL A 108 3.88 -5.55 11.09
N GLN A 109 2.59 -5.72 10.80
CA GLN A 109 1.51 -5.52 11.76
C GLN A 109 1.69 -6.39 13.03
N MET A 110 2.02 -7.66 12.87
CA MET A 110 2.26 -8.58 13.98
C MET A 110 3.43 -8.09 14.84
N ASN A 111 4.58 -7.80 14.22
CA ASN A 111 5.76 -7.30 14.94
C ASN A 111 5.48 -6.00 15.69
N LEU A 112 4.81 -5.02 15.06
CA LEU A 112 4.45 -3.77 15.73
C LEU A 112 3.48 -3.99 16.89
N THR A 113 2.57 -4.96 16.77
CA THR A 113 1.63 -5.32 17.84
C THR A 113 2.39 -5.93 19.02
N GLU A 114 3.24 -6.92 18.77
CA GLU A 114 4.05 -7.58 19.81
C GLU A 114 5.00 -6.59 20.52
N MET A 115 5.61 -5.66 19.78
CA MET A 115 6.45 -4.61 20.37
C MET A 115 5.65 -3.62 21.20
N LEU A 116 4.46 -3.22 20.74
CA LEU A 116 3.60 -2.30 21.48
C LEU A 116 3.08 -2.93 22.77
N ASP A 117 2.63 -4.18 22.71
CA ASP A 117 2.16 -4.92 23.88
C ASP A 117 3.28 -5.06 24.91
N ARG A 118 4.50 -5.43 24.48
CA ARG A 118 5.68 -5.51 25.35
C ARG A 118 6.04 -4.16 25.97
N LEU A 119 6.00 -3.08 25.19
CA LEU A 119 6.26 -1.74 25.69
C LEU A 119 5.24 -1.33 26.76
N ILE A 120 3.96 -1.67 26.58
CA ILE A 120 2.89 -1.37 27.55
C ILE A 120 3.05 -2.22 28.83
N ASP A 121 3.39 -3.50 28.68
CA ASP A 121 3.43 -4.45 29.79
C ASP A 121 4.70 -4.34 30.64
N THR A 122 5.86 -4.17 30.01
CA THR A 122 7.16 -4.17 30.70
C THR A 122 7.90 -2.84 30.63
N GLY A 123 7.48 -1.92 29.75
CA GLY A 123 8.22 -0.67 29.50
C GLY A 123 9.49 -0.87 28.68
N GLU A 124 9.75 -2.09 28.16
CA GLU A 124 11.01 -2.42 27.49
C GLU A 124 10.84 -2.59 25.97
N ILE A 125 11.71 -1.91 25.22
CA ILE A 125 11.98 -2.14 23.80
C ILE A 125 13.48 -2.40 23.65
N THR A 126 13.84 -3.45 22.91
CA THR A 126 15.23 -3.87 22.74
C THR A 126 15.92 -3.09 21.61
N ALA A 127 17.26 -3.19 21.55
CA ALA A 127 18.02 -2.63 20.43
C ALA A 127 17.65 -3.28 19.08
N GLU A 128 17.30 -4.57 19.08
CA GLU A 128 16.86 -5.30 17.89
C GLU A 128 15.49 -4.80 17.40
N ASP A 129 14.56 -4.54 18.32
CA ASP A 129 13.27 -3.93 17.99
C ASP A 129 13.49 -2.57 17.29
N PHE A 130 14.39 -1.72 17.80
CA PHE A 130 14.71 -0.43 17.15
C PHE A 130 15.33 -0.59 15.76
N GLU A 131 16.20 -1.57 15.55
CA GLU A 131 16.75 -1.84 14.22
C GLU A 131 15.63 -2.25 13.24
N TYR A 132 14.73 -3.13 13.69
CA TYR A 132 13.56 -3.51 12.91
C TYR A 132 12.64 -2.32 12.57
N LEU A 133 12.35 -1.46 13.55
CA LEU A 133 11.55 -0.24 13.33
C LEU A 133 12.23 0.69 12.32
N ASN A 134 13.54 0.84 12.39
CA ASN A 134 14.31 1.65 11.43
C ASN A 134 14.27 1.06 10.02
N GLN A 135 14.49 -0.25 9.86
CA GLN A 135 14.35 -0.90 8.55
C GLN A 135 12.93 -0.78 7.99
N THR A 136 11.92 -0.94 8.85
CA THR A 136 10.51 -0.78 8.47
C THR A 136 10.23 0.66 8.01
N LYS A 137 10.71 1.67 8.74
CA LYS A 137 10.61 3.09 8.33
C LYS A 137 11.23 3.30 6.95
N LEU A 138 12.48 2.86 6.76
CA LEU A 138 13.19 3.03 5.50
C LEU A 138 12.46 2.34 4.34
N ALA A 139 11.94 1.13 4.57
CA ALA A 139 11.15 0.40 3.59
C ALA A 139 9.88 1.18 3.17
N MET A 140 9.17 1.76 4.14
CA MET A 140 7.97 2.58 3.87
C MET A 140 8.31 3.89 3.14
N ASP A 141 9.43 4.53 3.48
CA ASP A 141 9.92 5.71 2.78
C ASP A 141 10.27 5.41 1.31
N GLU A 142 11.05 4.34 1.07
CA GLU A 142 11.44 3.90 -0.26
C GLU A 142 10.22 3.51 -1.11
N PHE A 143 9.26 2.79 -0.53
CA PHE A 143 8.01 2.44 -1.19
C PHE A 143 7.19 3.68 -1.57
N ARG A 144 7.03 4.63 -0.64
CA ARG A 144 6.36 5.91 -0.91
C ARG A 144 7.05 6.66 -2.05
N GLN A 145 8.38 6.83 -1.98
CA GLN A 145 9.16 7.55 -2.99
C GLN A 145 9.12 6.89 -4.38
N SER A 146 8.98 5.56 -4.41
CA SER A 146 8.83 4.80 -5.66
C SER A 146 7.48 5.06 -6.33
N LEU A 147 6.44 5.42 -5.56
CA LEU A 147 5.09 5.67 -6.09
C LEU A 147 4.79 7.15 -6.32
N THR A 148 5.52 8.07 -5.67
CA THR A 148 5.29 9.52 -5.76
C THR A 148 6.44 10.26 -6.44
N LYS A 149 6.14 11.43 -7.00
CA LYS A 149 7.12 12.44 -7.41
C LYS A 149 7.56 13.28 -6.19
N GLU A 150 8.49 14.20 -6.42
CA GLU A 150 9.01 15.11 -5.38
C GLU A 150 7.92 16.03 -4.81
N ASP A 151 6.97 16.45 -5.63
CA ASP A 151 5.81 17.25 -5.23
C ASP A 151 4.74 16.45 -4.44
N GLY A 152 4.95 15.14 -4.26
CA GLY A 152 4.04 14.24 -3.57
C GLY A 152 2.90 13.70 -4.44
N SER A 153 2.76 14.15 -5.69
CA SER A 153 1.78 13.58 -6.64
C SER A 153 2.17 12.16 -7.06
N LEU A 154 1.19 11.34 -7.44
CA LEU A 154 1.49 10.00 -7.95
C LEU A 154 2.31 10.06 -9.25
N ARG A 155 3.23 9.10 -9.40
CA ARG A 155 3.85 8.80 -10.69
C ARG A 155 2.81 8.20 -11.61
N LYS A 156 2.91 8.49 -12.91
CA LYS A 156 1.95 7.97 -13.90
C LYS A 156 2.03 6.44 -13.95
N GLU A 157 3.23 5.90 -13.80
CA GLU A 157 3.59 4.49 -13.78
C GLU A 157 3.04 3.76 -12.54
N ALA A 158 2.74 4.47 -11.45
CA ALA A 158 2.31 3.87 -10.18
C ALA A 158 0.99 3.10 -10.30
N ILE A 159 0.15 3.44 -11.29
CA ILE A 159 -1.12 2.76 -11.59
C ILE A 159 -1.00 1.75 -12.74
N HIS A 160 0.23 1.38 -13.12
CA HIS A 160 0.53 0.30 -14.05
C HIS A 160 1.02 -0.94 -13.30
N THR A 161 0.57 -2.09 -13.78
CA THR A 161 0.57 -3.33 -13.01
C THR A 161 1.99 -3.79 -12.68
N ASP A 162 2.84 -3.85 -13.71
CA ASP A 162 4.21 -4.36 -13.60
C ASP A 162 5.06 -3.47 -12.69
N TYR A 163 4.94 -2.15 -12.87
CA TYR A 163 5.67 -1.17 -12.07
C TYR A 163 5.26 -1.22 -10.60
N PHE A 164 3.95 -1.22 -10.32
CA PHE A 164 3.45 -1.29 -8.96
C PHE A 164 3.84 -2.60 -8.25
N SER A 165 3.75 -3.73 -8.96
CA SER A 165 4.16 -5.04 -8.44
C SER A 165 5.65 -5.06 -8.09
N GLU A 166 6.50 -4.44 -8.92
CA GLU A 166 7.93 -4.30 -8.62
C GLU A 166 8.19 -3.42 -7.40
N CYS A 167 7.48 -2.29 -7.25
CA CYS A 167 7.58 -1.46 -6.04
C CYS A 167 7.26 -2.26 -4.77
N PHE A 168 6.23 -3.11 -4.82
CA PHE A 168 5.87 -3.98 -3.71
C PHE A 168 6.91 -5.08 -3.44
N ARG A 169 7.47 -5.68 -4.48
CA ARG A 169 8.54 -6.67 -4.35
C ARG A 169 9.77 -6.09 -3.66
N CYS A 170 10.12 -4.85 -3.99
CA CYS A 170 11.18 -4.10 -3.32
C CYS A 170 10.86 -3.84 -1.85
N LEU A 171 9.64 -3.39 -1.52
CA LEU A 171 9.18 -3.21 -0.13
C LEU A 171 9.33 -4.51 0.67
N LYS A 172 8.79 -5.62 0.15
CA LYS A 172 8.87 -6.95 0.76
C LYS A 172 10.32 -7.35 1.05
N LYS A 173 11.18 -7.22 0.05
CA LYS A 173 12.61 -7.56 0.19
C LYS A 173 13.31 -6.71 1.24
N ARG A 174 12.86 -5.48 1.48
CA ARG A 174 13.40 -4.59 2.50
C ARG A 174 12.93 -4.98 3.91
N ILE A 175 11.67 -5.38 4.05
CA ILE A 175 11.08 -5.82 5.33
C ILE A 175 11.71 -7.13 5.85
N TYR A 176 12.05 -8.06 4.96
CA TYR A 176 12.60 -9.38 5.33
C TYR A 176 14.13 -9.46 5.29
N ARG A 177 14.84 -8.33 5.22
CA ARG A 177 16.30 -8.27 5.26
C ARG A 177 16.80 -8.21 6.69
#